data_AF-A0A937UM24-F1
#
_entry.id   AF-A0A937UM24-F1
#
_cell.length_a   1.000
_cell.length_b   1.000
_cell.length_c   1.000
_cell.angle_alpha   90.00
_cell.angle_beta   90.00
_cell.angle_gamma   90.00
#
_symmetry.space_group_name_H-M   'P 1'
#
loop_
_entity.id
_entity.type
_entity.pdbx_description
1 polymer ?
#
loop_
_entity_poly.entity_id
_entity_poly.type
_entity_poly.pdbx_seq_one_letter_code
_entity_poly.pdbx_strand_id
1 'polypeptide(L)'
;MQRGAVAEGTPRDSQTQDTWTGDFTLPLHGTRAPPVRCGGTPRVTEALRRTARAGAAKPSSTHSRSCRPMAELVKGILTVGRDGNGMLRDPAHLFRKNNNRIIVPRNLVRRFRLAEGALVEGSAVEDHRRGHVVDHVRSVCGLAADQFVHRTPFDRLVSIDPDDRFHIGRYPKLTMRVMDLFAPIGRGTRGIIVSPPKAGKTTILEDLANAILTVHPTTRVLALLIDERPEEVTMFRRATEAEVWASNMDQPYADHVALVRLCLDHVRCELECGRDIVVLMDSMTRMARAFNVEGSGSGRTLTGGLDASAMQVPRRFFGLARNCEGGGSVTVIATALVDTGSRMDNLIFEEFKGTGNSEIVLDRELAELRIFPAINIKASGTRREEKLYAPEELEMVHRLRRVLADQTPVEAMTHLLAKMTKTESNEEFLASLPGFGNGNSRR
;
A
#
# COMPACT_ATOMS: atom_id res chain seq x y z
N MET A 1 -9.14 3.14 -57.03
CA MET A 1 -8.98 4.48 -56.46
C MET A 1 -9.19 4.39 -54.96
N GLN A 2 -8.18 4.84 -54.21
CA GLN A 2 -8.10 5.14 -52.77
C GLN A 2 -8.40 4.03 -51.74
N ARG A 3 -7.29 3.46 -51.23
CA ARG A 3 -7.17 2.77 -49.95
C ARG A 3 -7.14 3.82 -48.83
N GLY A 4 -7.96 3.66 -47.79
CA GLY A 4 -7.95 4.48 -46.57
C GLY A 4 -7.03 3.88 -45.52
N ALA A 5 -6.08 4.67 -45.04
CA ALA A 5 -5.02 4.29 -44.13
C ALA A 5 -5.54 4.06 -42.70
N VAL A 6 -5.04 2.98 -42.09
CA VAL A 6 -5.15 2.66 -40.67
C VAL A 6 -4.13 3.53 -39.93
N ALA A 7 -4.57 4.27 -38.92
CA ALA A 7 -3.71 5.06 -38.05
C ALA A 7 -3.01 4.11 -37.06
N GLU A 8 -1.70 3.92 -37.25
CA GLU A 8 -0.81 3.22 -36.34
C GLU A 8 -0.67 4.01 -35.03
N GLY A 9 -0.89 3.32 -33.91
CA GLY A 9 -0.69 3.85 -32.57
C GLY A 9 0.80 4.08 -32.30
N THR A 10 1.10 5.26 -31.76
CA THR A 10 2.43 5.64 -31.30
C THR A 10 2.88 4.75 -30.13
N PRO A 11 4.12 4.22 -30.13
CA PRO A 11 4.66 3.51 -28.99
C PRO A 11 4.90 4.48 -27.82
N ARG A 12 4.50 4.10 -26.61
CA ARG A 12 4.91 4.80 -25.39
C ARG A 12 6.42 4.62 -25.23
N ASP A 13 7.15 5.72 -25.22
CA ASP A 13 8.59 5.76 -24.97
C ASP A 13 8.94 5.06 -23.66
N SER A 14 9.77 4.04 -23.79
CA SER A 14 10.45 3.34 -22.71
C SER A 14 11.48 4.26 -22.07
N GLN A 15 11.10 4.97 -21.01
CA GLN A 15 12.07 5.60 -20.11
C GLN A 15 12.48 4.60 -19.03
N THR A 16 13.75 4.22 -19.13
CA THR A 16 14.67 3.71 -18.10
C THR A 16 14.07 3.38 -16.73
N GLN A 17 14.03 2.07 -16.47
CA GLN A 17 13.73 1.42 -15.21
C GLN A 17 14.78 1.78 -14.15
N ASP A 18 14.36 2.46 -13.09
CA ASP A 18 15.04 2.39 -11.79
C ASP A 18 14.28 1.36 -10.93
N THR A 19 14.94 0.24 -10.66
CA THR A 19 14.46 -0.84 -9.79
C THR A 19 14.29 -0.32 -8.36
N TRP A 20 13.05 -0.31 -7.87
CA TRP A 20 12.72 0.00 -6.48
C TRP A 20 13.05 -1.19 -5.57
N THR A 21 14.24 -1.21 -5.00
CA THR A 21 14.57 -1.98 -3.79
C THR A 21 15.01 -0.99 -2.73
N GLY A 22 14.05 -0.40 -2.03
CA GLY A 22 14.28 0.59 -0.99
C GLY A 22 14.07 -0.02 0.38
N ASP A 23 15.16 -0.46 1.00
CA ASP A 23 15.26 -0.88 2.39
C ASP A 23 14.64 0.19 3.31
N PHE A 24 13.60 -0.18 4.08
CA PHE A 24 13.00 0.67 5.12
C PHE A 24 13.85 0.62 6.40
N THR A 25 15.08 1.12 6.32
CA THR A 25 15.89 1.40 7.52
C THR A 25 16.57 2.76 7.42
N LEU A 26 16.16 3.69 8.27
CA LEU A 26 16.98 4.87 8.59
C LEU A 26 18.28 4.37 9.24
N PRO A 27 19.47 4.80 8.81
CA PRO A 27 20.70 4.48 9.51
C PRO A 27 20.76 5.27 10.82
N LEU A 28 20.43 4.62 11.93
CA LEU A 28 20.67 5.11 13.29
C LEU A 28 21.68 4.17 13.98
N HIS A 29 22.97 4.41 13.73
CA HIS A 29 24.08 4.39 14.71
C HIS A 29 25.45 4.42 14.01
N GLY A 30 26.34 5.24 14.55
CA GLY A 30 27.60 5.62 13.93
C GLY A 30 28.61 4.48 13.77
N THR A 31 29.11 4.34 12.56
CA THR A 31 30.44 3.77 12.29
C THR A 31 31.38 4.93 11.94
N ARG A 32 32.31 5.23 12.85
CA ARG A 32 33.42 6.14 12.58
C ARG A 32 34.30 5.51 11.50
N ALA A 33 34.32 6.09 10.30
CA ALA A 33 35.40 5.85 9.35
C ALA A 33 36.73 6.39 9.92
N PRO A 34 37.87 5.71 9.73
CA PRO A 34 39.16 6.19 10.19
C PRO A 34 39.60 7.41 9.36
N PRO A 35 40.37 8.35 9.94
CA PRO A 35 40.78 9.54 9.20
C PRO A 35 41.79 9.16 8.11
N VAL A 36 41.47 9.57 6.88
CA VAL A 36 42.39 9.53 5.74
C VAL A 36 43.59 10.42 6.06
N ARG A 37 44.76 9.81 6.25
CA ARG A 37 46.05 10.50 6.36
C ARG A 37 46.39 11.11 4.99
N CYS A 38 46.45 12.43 4.92
CA CYS A 38 47.16 13.11 3.84
C CYS A 38 48.67 12.82 3.99
N GLY A 39 49.28 12.39 2.89
CA GLY A 39 50.66 11.91 2.81
C GLY A 39 51.68 12.93 3.29
N GLY A 40 52.74 12.41 3.93
CA GLY A 40 53.89 13.19 4.34
C GLY A 40 54.97 13.24 3.26
N THR A 41 55.87 14.21 3.43
CA THR A 41 57.27 14.15 2.97
C THR A 41 58.16 14.85 4.01
N PRO A 42 59.47 14.51 4.08
CA PRO A 42 60.12 14.21 5.35
C PRO A 42 60.93 15.36 5.95
N ARG A 43 61.26 15.18 7.24
CA ARG A 43 62.15 16.00 8.07
C ARG A 43 63.57 16.07 7.51
N VAL A 44 64.18 17.25 7.59
CA VAL A 44 65.63 17.42 7.85
C VAL A 44 65.78 18.49 8.94
N THR A 45 66.77 18.24 9.79
CA THR A 45 67.09 18.84 11.08
C THR A 45 67.85 20.18 11.00
N GLU A 46 67.76 20.90 12.11
CA GLU A 46 68.80 21.71 12.75
C GLU A 46 68.98 23.20 12.41
N ALA A 47 68.96 23.99 13.50
CA ALA A 47 69.95 25.01 13.86
C ALA A 47 69.52 26.50 13.91
N LEU A 48 69.91 27.10 15.04
CA LEU A 48 70.17 28.51 15.38
C LEU A 48 69.05 29.50 15.82
N ARG A 49 69.08 29.72 17.15
CA ARG A 49 68.96 30.98 17.92
C ARG A 49 69.13 32.30 17.12
N ARG A 50 68.23 33.28 17.34
CA ARG A 50 68.43 34.53 18.14
C ARG A 50 67.32 35.58 17.90
N THR A 51 66.75 36.04 19.01
CA THR A 51 66.29 37.41 19.36
C THR A 51 66.02 38.48 18.28
N ALA A 52 64.81 39.05 18.27
CA ALA A 52 64.57 40.51 18.28
C ALA A 52 63.06 40.85 18.50
N ARG A 53 62.81 41.98 19.16
CA ARG A 53 61.51 42.52 19.60
C ARG A 53 60.77 43.29 18.49
N ALA A 54 59.44 43.33 18.66
CA ALA A 54 58.49 44.42 18.38
C ALA A 54 58.13 44.79 16.92
N GLY A 55 56.82 44.88 16.66
CA GLY A 55 56.25 45.54 15.48
C GLY A 55 54.90 44.96 15.07
N ALA A 56 53.81 45.66 15.37
CA ALA A 56 52.44 45.26 15.06
C ALA A 56 52.10 45.35 13.56
N ALA A 57 51.46 44.31 13.02
CA ALA A 57 50.53 44.38 11.88
C ALA A 57 49.66 43.12 11.86
N LYS A 58 48.32 43.29 11.93
CA LYS A 58 47.34 42.19 11.82
C LYS A 58 47.36 41.62 10.40
N PRO A 59 47.46 40.29 10.19
CA PRO A 59 47.05 39.72 8.92
C PRO A 59 45.51 39.60 8.90
N SER A 60 44.95 40.17 7.85
CA SER A 60 43.54 40.15 7.46
C SER A 60 42.92 38.76 7.50
N SER A 61 41.75 38.69 8.13
CA SER A 61 40.82 37.57 8.14
C SER A 61 40.54 37.04 6.74
N THR A 62 41.17 35.92 6.38
CA THR A 62 40.90 35.25 5.11
C THR A 62 39.97 34.08 5.39
N HIS A 63 38.68 34.33 5.15
CA HIS A 63 37.63 33.37 4.81
C HIS A 63 37.48 32.18 5.78
N SER A 64 36.68 32.38 6.84
CA SER A 64 35.88 31.27 7.37
C SER A 64 34.95 30.81 6.25
N ARG A 65 35.31 29.74 5.55
CA ARG A 65 34.31 28.92 4.87
C ARG A 65 33.36 28.47 5.97
N SER A 66 32.21 29.15 6.08
CA SER A 66 31.09 28.65 6.88
C SER A 66 30.82 27.25 6.34
N CYS A 67 31.15 26.24 7.13
CA CYS A 67 30.74 24.88 6.85
C CYS A 67 29.20 24.96 6.77
N ARG A 68 28.62 24.89 5.57
CA ARG A 68 27.16 24.80 5.45
C ARG A 68 26.77 23.58 6.27
N PRO A 69 25.81 23.69 7.20
CA PRO A 69 25.32 22.51 7.91
C PRO A 69 24.94 21.47 6.86
N MET A 70 25.43 20.25 7.03
CA MET A 70 25.27 19.20 6.03
C MET A 70 23.78 18.91 5.87
N ALA A 71 23.27 19.11 4.66
CA ALA A 71 21.89 18.82 4.33
C ALA A 71 21.70 17.29 4.33
N GLU A 72 20.80 16.81 5.17
CA GLU A 72 20.45 15.40 5.30
C GLU A 72 19.28 15.07 4.39
N LEU A 73 19.33 13.94 3.70
CA LEU A 73 18.18 13.48 2.90
C LEU A 73 17.07 13.01 3.83
N VAL A 74 15.88 13.55 3.63
CA VAL A 74 14.70 13.23 4.44
C VAL A 74 13.56 12.74 3.57
N LYS A 75 12.76 11.83 4.14
CA LYS A 75 11.57 11.26 3.53
C LYS A 75 10.49 11.07 4.60
N GLY A 76 9.24 11.37 4.29
CA GLY A 76 8.13 11.03 5.16
C GLY A 76 6.77 11.56 4.67
N ILE A 77 5.73 11.12 5.35
CA ILE A 77 4.34 11.49 5.05
C ILE A 77 4.01 12.82 5.72
N LEU A 78 3.54 13.78 4.95
CA LEU A 78 3.24 15.12 5.43
C LEU A 78 1.97 15.14 6.30
N THR A 79 2.10 15.68 7.50
CA THR A 79 0.96 16.13 8.33
C THR A 79 1.00 17.65 8.45
N VAL A 80 -0.12 18.33 8.26
CA VAL A 80 -0.18 19.80 8.28
C VAL A 80 -0.79 20.30 9.57
N GLY A 81 -0.05 21.10 10.33
CA GLY A 81 -0.50 21.73 11.56
C GLY A 81 -1.45 22.90 11.33
N ARG A 82 -2.16 23.32 12.38
CA ARG A 82 -3.08 24.47 12.33
C ARG A 82 -2.38 25.81 12.02
N ASP A 83 -1.10 25.91 12.34
CA ASP A 83 -0.23 27.05 12.02
C ASP A 83 0.20 27.09 10.53
N GLY A 84 -0.11 26.03 9.78
CA GLY A 84 0.24 25.86 8.37
C GLY A 84 1.65 25.34 8.14
N ASN A 85 2.41 25.06 9.20
CA ASN A 85 3.65 24.31 9.06
C ASN A 85 3.33 22.82 8.93
N GLY A 86 4.14 22.13 8.14
CA GLY A 86 4.08 20.69 7.98
C GLY A 86 5.06 19.97 8.90
N MET A 87 4.81 18.69 9.13
CA MET A 87 5.75 17.77 9.76
C MET A 87 5.73 16.45 9.02
N LEU A 88 6.93 15.96 8.66
CA LEU A 88 7.08 14.65 8.04
C LEU A 88 7.01 13.57 9.11
N ARG A 89 6.17 12.57 8.87
CA ARG A 89 5.94 11.42 9.74
C ARG A 89 6.46 10.17 9.06
N ASP A 90 7.07 9.31 9.84
CA ASP A 90 7.33 7.93 9.46
C ASP A 90 6.16 7.06 9.97
N PRO A 91 5.34 6.48 9.09
CA PRO A 91 4.22 5.61 9.47
C PRO A 91 4.64 4.41 10.32
N ALA A 92 5.84 3.85 10.09
CA ALA A 92 6.35 2.72 10.86
C ALA A 92 6.65 3.08 12.33
N HIS A 93 6.81 4.38 12.60
CA HIS A 93 7.22 4.92 13.90
C HIS A 93 6.32 6.07 14.38
N LEU A 94 5.09 6.16 13.87
CA LEU A 94 4.20 7.31 14.06
C LEU A 94 3.98 7.68 15.53
N PHE A 95 3.86 6.67 16.40
CA PHE A 95 3.57 6.83 17.83
C PHE A 95 4.81 6.75 18.73
N ARG A 96 6.00 6.53 18.17
CA ARG A 96 7.23 6.59 18.98
C ARG A 96 7.47 8.03 19.40
N LYS A 97 7.81 8.22 20.68
CA LYS A 97 8.24 9.51 21.22
C LYS A 97 9.64 9.84 20.69
N ASN A 98 9.75 10.17 19.41
CA ASN A 98 11.00 10.64 18.81
C ASN A 98 11.11 12.16 18.96
N ASN A 99 12.25 12.61 19.46
CA ASN A 99 12.60 14.04 19.51
C ASN A 99 13.03 14.58 18.14
N ASN A 100 13.24 13.71 17.14
CA ASN A 100 13.69 14.11 15.82
C ASN A 100 12.54 14.51 14.91
N ARG A 101 12.03 15.73 15.10
CA ARG A 101 10.94 16.29 14.28
C ARG A 101 11.52 16.88 13.00
N ILE A 102 10.99 16.45 11.86
CA ILE A 102 11.31 17.01 10.54
C ILE A 102 10.18 17.97 10.15
N ILE A 103 10.44 19.27 10.23
CA ILE A 103 9.48 20.33 9.98
C ILE A 103 9.56 20.73 8.50
N VAL A 104 8.40 20.86 7.86
CA VAL A 104 8.25 21.45 6.53
C VAL A 104 7.72 22.87 6.70
N PRO A 105 8.54 23.91 6.43
CA PRO A 105 8.11 25.29 6.54
C PRO A 105 6.85 25.61 5.71
N ARG A 106 5.96 26.44 6.26
CA ARG A 106 4.70 26.86 5.61
C ARG A 106 4.89 27.42 4.19
N ASN A 107 6.02 28.08 3.91
CA ASN A 107 6.33 28.59 2.56
C ASN A 107 6.53 27.44 1.55
N LEU A 108 7.17 26.34 1.94
CA LEU A 108 7.32 25.16 1.08
C LEU A 108 5.99 24.44 0.89
N VAL A 109 5.21 24.25 1.97
CA VAL A 109 3.85 23.69 1.92
C VAL A 109 2.98 24.47 0.92
N ARG A 110 3.00 25.80 0.98
CA ARG A 110 2.25 26.67 0.06
C ARG A 110 2.79 26.67 -1.37
N ARG A 111 4.12 26.78 -1.53
CA ARG A 111 4.77 26.86 -2.85
C ARG A 111 4.46 25.64 -3.70
N PHE A 112 4.59 24.44 -3.12
CA PHE A 112 4.36 23.17 -3.82
C PHE A 112 2.94 22.62 -3.65
N ARG A 113 2.02 23.40 -3.02
CA ARG A 113 0.64 22.98 -2.73
C ARG A 113 0.57 21.58 -2.10
N LEU A 114 1.46 21.33 -1.14
CA LEU A 114 1.56 20.03 -0.48
C LEU A 114 0.26 19.73 0.27
N ALA A 115 -0.27 18.54 0.07
CA ALA A 115 -1.48 18.06 0.73
C ALA A 115 -1.13 17.19 1.94
N GLU A 116 -2.05 17.09 2.89
CA GLU A 116 -1.97 16.10 3.96
C GLU A 116 -1.88 14.69 3.35
N GLY A 117 -1.02 13.84 3.92
CA GLY A 117 -0.74 12.50 3.38
C GLY A 117 0.30 12.46 2.24
N ALA A 118 0.77 13.61 1.73
CA ALA A 118 1.77 13.60 0.67
C ALA A 118 3.10 12.99 1.15
N LEU A 119 3.64 12.03 0.39
CA LEU A 119 4.98 11.50 0.63
C LEU A 119 6.00 12.50 0.09
N VAL A 120 6.71 13.19 0.98
CA VAL A 120 7.68 14.22 0.62
C VAL A 120 9.08 13.66 0.78
N GLU A 121 9.90 13.85 -0.25
CA GLU A 121 11.33 13.54 -0.27
C GLU A 121 12.12 14.81 -0.57
N GLY A 122 13.24 15.02 0.13
CA GLY A 122 14.00 16.25 0.00
C GLY A 122 15.25 16.26 0.87
N SER A 123 15.73 17.48 1.16
CA SER A 123 16.81 17.69 2.11
C SER A 123 16.36 18.55 3.29
N ALA A 124 16.95 18.30 4.45
CA ALA A 124 16.72 19.08 5.66
C ALA A 124 18.04 19.48 6.32
N VAL A 125 17.99 20.60 7.02
CA VAL A 125 19.10 21.14 7.79
C VAL A 125 18.75 21.03 9.27
N GLU A 126 19.72 20.61 10.09
CA GLU A 126 19.55 20.58 11.54
C GLU A 126 19.48 22.01 12.11
N ASP A 127 18.40 22.31 12.83
CA ASP A 127 18.18 23.53 13.60
C ASP A 127 18.19 23.18 15.09
N HIS A 128 19.20 23.69 15.81
CA HIS A 128 19.41 23.45 17.24
C HIS A 128 18.20 23.78 18.15
N ARG A 129 17.21 24.56 17.68
CA ARG A 129 16.00 24.90 18.45
C ARG A 129 14.75 24.16 17.98
N ARG A 130 14.71 23.73 16.72
CA ARG A 130 13.47 23.27 16.06
C ARG A 130 13.53 21.83 15.57
N GLY A 131 14.67 21.17 15.64
CA GLY A 131 14.89 19.85 15.02
C GLY A 131 15.35 20.02 13.57
N HIS A 132 15.01 19.09 12.68
CA HIS A 132 15.37 19.21 11.26
C HIS A 132 14.33 20.05 10.53
N VAL A 133 14.78 20.98 9.69
CA VAL A 133 13.91 21.83 8.87
C VAL A 133 14.21 21.58 7.40
N VAL A 134 13.18 21.19 6.64
CA VAL A 134 13.28 20.97 5.20
C VAL A 134 13.63 22.28 4.51
N ASP A 135 14.72 22.27 3.74
CA ASP A 135 15.17 23.43 2.95
C ASP A 135 14.84 23.27 1.46
N HIS A 136 14.77 22.03 0.97
CA HIS A 136 14.49 21.72 -0.42
C HIS A 136 13.56 20.50 -0.54
N VAL A 137 12.51 20.61 -1.35
CA VAL A 137 11.63 19.50 -1.73
C VAL A 137 12.05 18.98 -3.10
N ARG A 138 12.43 17.70 -3.17
CA ARG A 138 12.86 17.05 -4.42
C ARG A 138 11.69 16.42 -5.16
N SER A 139 10.94 15.57 -4.46
CA SER A 139 9.84 14.80 -5.02
C SER A 139 8.67 14.72 -4.04
N VAL A 140 7.47 14.58 -4.59
CA VAL A 140 6.23 14.41 -3.85
C VAL A 140 5.43 13.27 -4.48
N CYS A 141 5.16 12.21 -3.72
CA CYS A 141 4.51 10.99 -4.20
C CYS A 141 5.17 10.42 -5.48
N GLY A 142 6.49 10.57 -5.61
CA GLY A 142 7.29 10.14 -6.78
C GLY A 142 7.35 11.09 -7.96
N LEU A 143 6.50 12.11 -7.99
CA LEU A 143 6.57 13.15 -9.00
C LEU A 143 7.63 14.17 -8.60
N ALA A 144 8.24 14.83 -9.58
CA ALA A 144 9.03 16.03 -9.29
C ALA A 144 8.15 17.07 -8.61
N ALA A 145 8.70 17.83 -7.66
CA ALA A 145 7.93 18.78 -6.87
C ALA A 145 7.09 19.76 -7.72
N ASP A 146 7.61 20.19 -8.87
CA ASP A 146 6.90 21.07 -9.81
C ASP A 146 5.76 20.36 -10.56
N GLN A 147 5.92 19.08 -10.91
CA GLN A 147 4.87 18.28 -11.55
C GLN A 147 3.69 18.03 -10.61
N PHE A 148 3.97 17.80 -9.32
CA PHE A 148 2.94 17.59 -8.30
C PHE A 148 1.95 18.76 -8.16
N VAL A 149 2.41 19.99 -8.43
CA VAL A 149 1.56 21.20 -8.40
C VAL A 149 0.47 21.16 -9.47
N HIS A 150 0.72 20.46 -10.58
CA HIS A 150 -0.16 20.35 -11.74
C HIS A 150 -1.03 19.09 -11.73
N ARG A 151 -0.96 18.27 -10.67
CA ARG A 151 -1.78 17.05 -10.56
C ARG A 151 -3.27 17.35 -10.57
N THR A 152 -4.06 16.39 -11.03
CA THR A 152 -5.52 16.47 -10.98
C THR A 152 -6.00 16.19 -9.56
N PRO A 153 -6.77 17.10 -8.93
CA PRO A 153 -7.34 16.84 -7.60
C PRO A 153 -8.29 15.65 -7.61
N PHE A 154 -8.36 14.91 -6.49
CA PHE A 154 -9.14 13.68 -6.37
C PHE A 154 -10.60 13.81 -6.82
N ASP A 155 -11.25 14.92 -6.47
CA ASP A 155 -12.67 15.16 -6.78
C ASP A 155 -12.96 15.35 -8.29
N ARG A 156 -11.90 15.50 -9.10
CA ARG A 156 -11.98 15.63 -10.56
C ARG A 156 -11.54 14.37 -11.30
N LEU A 157 -11.09 13.33 -10.59
CA LEU A 157 -10.74 12.06 -11.21
C LEU A 157 -12.02 11.33 -11.66
N VAL A 158 -11.99 10.79 -12.87
CA VAL A 158 -13.11 10.02 -13.43
C VAL A 158 -12.94 8.56 -13.03
N SER A 159 -13.84 8.07 -12.17
CA SER A 159 -13.83 6.68 -11.71
C SER A 159 -14.43 5.75 -12.77
N ILE A 160 -13.75 4.65 -13.07
CA ILE A 160 -14.23 3.58 -13.94
C ILE A 160 -14.24 2.23 -13.20
N ASP A 161 -14.94 1.24 -13.74
CA ASP A 161 -14.85 -0.14 -13.23
C ASP A 161 -13.42 -0.68 -13.43
N PRO A 162 -12.98 -1.62 -12.57
CA PRO A 162 -11.77 -2.40 -12.85
C PRO A 162 -11.86 -3.10 -14.21
N ASP A 163 -10.84 -2.88 -15.04
CA ASP A 163 -10.69 -3.46 -16.38
C ASP A 163 -9.27 -3.99 -16.65
N ASP A 164 -8.36 -3.84 -15.69
CA ASP A 164 -7.01 -4.44 -15.71
C ASP A 164 -6.84 -5.37 -14.51
N ARG A 165 -6.65 -6.67 -14.76
CA ARG A 165 -6.55 -7.73 -13.74
C ARG A 165 -5.11 -7.89 -13.26
N PHE A 166 -4.91 -8.14 -11.97
CA PHE A 166 -3.57 -8.35 -11.39
C PHE A 166 -2.93 -9.72 -11.72
N HIS A 167 -3.67 -10.64 -12.33
CA HIS A 167 -3.23 -12.00 -12.66
C HIS A 167 -2.49 -12.73 -11.53
N ILE A 168 -3.05 -12.66 -10.32
CA ILE A 168 -2.43 -13.19 -9.09
C ILE A 168 -2.20 -14.71 -9.16
N GLY A 169 -2.93 -15.42 -10.03
CA GLY A 169 -2.77 -16.86 -10.25
C GLY A 169 -1.43 -17.26 -10.88
N ARG A 170 -0.64 -16.30 -11.38
CA ARG A 170 0.75 -16.54 -11.83
C ARG A 170 1.71 -16.78 -10.66
N TYR A 171 1.34 -16.40 -9.45
CA TYR A 171 2.08 -16.77 -8.25
C TYR A 171 1.85 -18.26 -7.93
N PRO A 172 2.90 -19.06 -7.63
CA PRO A 172 2.83 -20.52 -7.57
C PRO A 172 2.20 -21.05 -6.27
N LYS A 173 1.05 -20.49 -5.88
CA LYS A 173 0.21 -20.93 -4.76
C LYS A 173 -1.18 -21.26 -5.26
N LEU A 174 -1.68 -22.43 -4.85
CA LEU A 174 -3.05 -22.84 -5.15
C LEU A 174 -4.08 -21.83 -4.64
N THR A 175 -3.84 -21.20 -3.48
CA THR A 175 -4.66 -20.10 -2.95
C THR A 175 -4.87 -19.00 -3.98
N MET A 176 -3.79 -18.49 -4.56
CA MET A 176 -3.85 -17.40 -5.54
C MET A 176 -4.47 -17.87 -6.84
N ARG A 177 -4.15 -19.08 -7.30
CA ARG A 177 -4.76 -19.67 -8.50
C ARG A 177 -6.27 -19.82 -8.39
N VAL A 178 -6.76 -20.33 -7.26
CA VAL A 178 -8.20 -20.46 -6.96
C VAL A 178 -8.85 -19.07 -6.89
N MET A 179 -8.25 -18.14 -6.15
CA MET A 179 -8.77 -16.78 -6.01
C MET A 179 -8.86 -16.07 -7.37
N ASP A 180 -7.83 -16.21 -8.22
CA ASP A 180 -7.80 -15.59 -9.54
C ASP A 180 -8.89 -16.14 -10.49
N LEU A 181 -9.33 -17.39 -10.32
CA LEU A 181 -10.39 -18.01 -11.13
C LEU A 181 -11.81 -17.67 -10.66
N PHE A 182 -12.02 -17.45 -9.36
CA PHE A 182 -13.37 -17.34 -8.79
C PHE A 182 -13.66 -16.01 -8.09
N ALA A 183 -12.65 -15.17 -7.89
CA ALA A 183 -12.80 -13.82 -7.35
C ALA A 183 -11.65 -12.96 -7.90
N PRO A 184 -11.63 -12.68 -9.22
CA PRO A 184 -10.55 -11.96 -9.86
C PRO A 184 -10.44 -10.56 -9.24
N ILE A 185 -9.20 -10.11 -9.03
CA ILE A 185 -8.90 -8.78 -8.52
C ILE A 185 -8.28 -7.96 -9.66
N GLY A 186 -8.92 -6.84 -9.99
CA GLY A 186 -8.38 -5.82 -10.87
C GLY A 186 -7.96 -4.54 -10.16
N ARG A 187 -7.26 -3.68 -10.88
CA ARG A 187 -6.94 -2.31 -10.46
C ARG A 187 -8.23 -1.55 -10.13
N GLY A 188 -8.34 -1.04 -8.91
CA GLY A 188 -9.55 -0.37 -8.45
C GLY A 188 -10.56 -1.27 -7.71
N THR A 189 -10.23 -2.54 -7.45
CA THR A 189 -11.14 -3.47 -6.76
C THR A 189 -11.40 -3.03 -5.32
N ARG A 190 -12.66 -3.12 -4.91
CA ARG A 190 -13.17 -2.98 -3.54
C ARG A 190 -13.54 -4.36 -3.03
N GLY A 191 -12.54 -5.08 -2.56
CA GLY A 191 -12.66 -6.48 -2.15
C GLY A 191 -12.85 -6.63 -0.65
N ILE A 192 -13.70 -7.59 -0.26
CA ILE A 192 -13.87 -8.00 1.12
C ILE A 192 -13.54 -9.49 1.24
N ILE A 193 -12.60 -9.82 2.13
CA ILE A 193 -12.36 -11.21 2.55
C ILE A 193 -13.23 -11.46 3.78
N VAL A 194 -14.34 -12.16 3.59
CA VAL A 194 -15.28 -12.53 4.63
C VAL A 194 -14.74 -13.77 5.34
N SER A 195 -14.24 -13.61 6.56
CA SER A 195 -13.53 -14.68 7.26
C SER A 195 -14.12 -14.92 8.63
N PRO A 196 -14.52 -16.16 8.97
CA PRO A 196 -14.64 -16.55 10.36
C PRO A 196 -13.25 -16.58 11.02
N PRO A 197 -13.17 -16.55 12.36
CA PRO A 197 -11.90 -16.70 13.07
C PRO A 197 -11.19 -18.01 12.67
N LYS A 198 -9.85 -17.97 12.58
CA LYS A 198 -8.98 -19.12 12.26
C LYS A 198 -9.15 -19.77 10.87
N ALA A 199 -9.81 -19.10 9.92
CA ALA A 199 -9.97 -19.63 8.55
C ALA A 199 -8.78 -19.38 7.61
N GLY A 200 -7.69 -18.78 8.09
CA GLY A 200 -6.49 -18.52 7.28
C GLY A 200 -6.43 -17.14 6.63
N LYS A 201 -7.17 -16.13 7.13
CA LYS A 201 -7.17 -14.74 6.61
C LYS A 201 -5.78 -14.18 6.38
N THR A 202 -4.88 -14.36 7.36
CA THR A 202 -3.56 -13.73 7.37
C THR A 202 -2.69 -14.29 6.25
N THR A 203 -2.67 -15.62 6.09
CA THR A 203 -1.93 -16.30 5.02
C THR A 203 -2.43 -15.88 3.63
N ILE A 204 -3.74 -15.70 3.46
CA ILE A 204 -4.29 -15.21 2.18
C ILE A 204 -3.83 -13.77 1.90
N LEU A 205 -3.83 -12.88 2.90
CA LEU A 205 -3.34 -11.52 2.73
C LEU A 205 -1.83 -11.47 2.41
N GLU A 206 -1.01 -12.29 3.09
CA GLU A 206 0.42 -12.41 2.83
C GLU A 206 0.70 -12.94 1.41
N ASP A 207 0.04 -14.04 1.01
CA ASP A 207 0.16 -14.60 -0.34
C ASP A 207 -0.29 -13.59 -1.40
N LEU A 208 -1.36 -12.82 -1.13
CA LEU A 208 -1.84 -11.79 -2.04
C LEU A 208 -0.86 -10.62 -2.20
N ALA A 209 -0.25 -10.17 -1.10
CA ALA A 209 0.78 -9.14 -1.13
C ALA A 209 1.96 -9.58 -2.02
N ASN A 210 2.46 -10.78 -1.77
CA ASN A 210 3.59 -11.34 -2.49
C ASN A 210 3.26 -11.63 -3.95
N ALA A 211 2.04 -12.11 -4.26
CA ALA A 211 1.60 -12.33 -5.62
C ALA A 211 1.56 -11.03 -6.43
N ILE A 212 0.99 -9.96 -5.86
CA ILE A 212 0.90 -8.66 -6.55
C ILE A 212 2.30 -8.08 -6.76
N LEU A 213 3.18 -8.11 -5.75
CA LEU A 213 4.56 -7.61 -5.90
C LEU A 213 5.37 -8.42 -6.91
N THR A 214 5.14 -9.74 -6.99
CA THR A 214 5.81 -10.61 -7.96
C THR A 214 5.36 -10.33 -9.39
N VAL A 215 4.05 -10.20 -9.61
CA VAL A 215 3.46 -10.05 -10.96
C VAL A 215 3.53 -8.59 -11.44
N HIS A 216 3.40 -7.63 -10.52
CA HIS A 216 3.37 -6.19 -10.79
C HIS A 216 4.29 -5.41 -9.84
N PRO A 217 5.62 -5.46 -10.07
CA PRO A 217 6.61 -4.85 -9.16
C PRO A 217 6.55 -3.33 -9.07
N THR A 218 5.85 -2.66 -10.01
CA THR A 218 5.64 -1.21 -9.98
C THR A 218 4.46 -0.79 -9.10
N THR A 219 3.57 -1.73 -8.76
CA THR A 219 2.41 -1.47 -7.90
C THR A 219 2.88 -1.37 -6.46
N ARG A 220 2.49 -0.30 -5.75
CA ARG A 220 2.77 -0.20 -4.31
C ARG A 220 1.79 -1.06 -3.54
N VAL A 221 2.28 -1.90 -2.64
CA VAL A 221 1.44 -2.71 -1.74
C VAL A 221 1.63 -2.21 -0.31
N LEU A 222 0.54 -1.78 0.31
CA LEU A 222 0.46 -1.23 1.65
C LEU A 222 -0.42 -2.14 2.52
N ALA A 223 0.15 -2.75 3.55
CA ALA A 223 -0.59 -3.49 4.55
C ALA A 223 -0.94 -2.57 5.74
N LEU A 224 -2.24 -2.37 5.97
CA LEU A 224 -2.77 -1.60 7.10
C LEU A 224 -3.34 -2.55 8.16
N LEU A 225 -2.59 -2.74 9.24
CA LEU A 225 -2.93 -3.66 10.33
C LEU A 225 -3.42 -2.89 11.56
N ILE A 226 -4.68 -3.08 11.94
CA ILE A 226 -5.38 -2.30 12.98
C ILE A 226 -5.89 -3.23 14.08
N ASP A 227 -5.54 -2.90 15.34
CA ASP A 227 -5.96 -3.66 16.53
C ASP A 227 -5.60 -5.16 16.39
N GLU A 228 -4.47 -5.43 15.74
CA GLU A 228 -3.94 -6.78 15.54
C GLU A 228 -2.83 -7.09 16.54
N ARG A 229 -2.60 -8.37 16.80
CA ARG A 229 -1.61 -8.80 17.79
C ARG A 229 -0.17 -8.41 17.37
N PRO A 230 0.70 -7.97 18.29
CA PRO A 230 2.06 -7.54 17.95
C PRO A 230 2.91 -8.61 17.23
N GLU A 231 2.75 -9.88 17.60
CA GLU A 231 3.44 -11.01 16.98
C GLU A 231 2.96 -11.27 15.55
N GLU A 232 1.68 -11.05 15.25
CA GLU A 232 1.11 -11.19 13.91
C GLU A 232 1.59 -10.05 13.00
N VAL A 233 1.69 -8.82 13.52
CA VAL A 233 2.31 -7.69 12.80
C VAL A 233 3.78 -7.99 12.46
N THR A 234 4.52 -8.58 13.42
CA THR A 234 5.93 -8.94 13.21
C THR A 234 6.08 -10.06 12.19
N MET A 235 5.20 -11.06 12.22
CA MET A 235 5.15 -12.13 11.23
C MET A 235 4.91 -11.56 9.83
N PHE A 236 3.88 -10.73 9.67
CA PHE A 236 3.52 -10.13 8.39
C PHE A 236 4.70 -9.34 7.79
N ARG A 237 5.37 -8.51 8.61
CA ARG A 237 6.57 -7.76 8.20
C ARG A 237 7.73 -8.62 7.72
N ARG A 238 7.84 -9.86 8.20
CA ARG A 238 8.89 -10.80 7.79
C ARG A 238 8.50 -11.65 6.59
N ALA A 239 7.20 -11.77 6.33
CA ALA A 239 6.66 -12.63 5.28
C ALA A 239 6.49 -11.92 3.93
N THR A 240 6.50 -10.58 3.91
CA THR A 240 6.30 -9.79 2.68
C THR A 240 7.16 -8.54 2.65
N GLU A 241 7.52 -8.12 1.44
CA GLU A 241 8.18 -6.84 1.13
C GLU A 241 7.19 -5.67 1.03
N ALA A 242 5.91 -5.89 1.31
CA ALA A 242 4.91 -4.83 1.35
C ALA A 242 5.21 -3.80 2.45
N GLU A 243 4.80 -2.55 2.22
CA GLU A 243 4.89 -1.50 3.21
C GLU A 243 3.90 -1.79 4.35
N VAL A 244 4.35 -1.94 5.61
CA VAL A 244 3.47 -2.32 6.73
C VAL A 244 3.23 -1.15 7.68
N TRP A 245 2.01 -0.64 7.67
CA TRP A 245 1.50 0.37 8.61
C TRP A 245 0.64 -0.32 9.66
N ALA A 246 1.08 -0.28 10.91
CA ALA A 246 0.42 -1.04 11.97
C ALA A 246 0.21 -0.21 13.23
N SER A 247 -0.97 -0.40 13.83
CA SER A 247 -1.31 0.05 15.17
C SER A 247 -1.88 -1.15 15.92
N ASN A 248 -1.08 -1.73 16.81
CA ASN A 248 -1.36 -3.03 17.44
C ASN A 248 -2.35 -2.88 18.60
N MET A 249 -2.91 -4.01 19.08
CA MET A 249 -3.93 -4.04 20.15
C MET A 249 -3.50 -3.38 21.49
N ASP A 250 -2.20 -3.20 21.73
CA ASP A 250 -1.70 -2.54 22.95
C ASP A 250 -1.80 -1.01 22.90
N GLN A 251 -2.10 -0.44 21.73
CA GLN A 251 -2.21 1.00 21.52
C GLN A 251 -3.63 1.52 21.78
N PRO A 252 -3.79 2.80 22.18
CA PRO A 252 -5.11 3.39 22.35
C PRO A 252 -5.86 3.52 21.02
N TYR A 253 -7.20 3.51 21.07
CA TYR A 253 -8.05 3.66 19.89
C TYR A 253 -7.79 4.96 19.09
N ALA A 254 -7.40 6.04 19.77
CA ALA A 254 -6.99 7.29 19.13
C ALA A 254 -5.81 7.11 18.17
N ASP A 255 -4.87 6.21 18.49
CA ASP A 255 -3.72 5.90 17.62
C ASP A 255 -4.19 5.11 16.39
N HIS A 256 -5.09 4.13 16.54
CA HIS A 256 -5.71 3.44 15.41
C HIS A 256 -6.38 4.44 14.46
N VAL A 257 -7.21 5.34 15.00
CA VAL A 257 -7.92 6.38 14.23
C VAL A 257 -6.94 7.32 13.53
N ALA A 258 -5.86 7.73 14.20
CA ALA A 258 -4.84 8.60 13.62
C ALA A 258 -4.09 7.92 12.45
N LEU A 259 -3.71 6.65 12.60
CA LEU A 259 -3.04 5.90 11.54
C LEU A 259 -3.95 5.73 10.31
N VAL A 260 -5.22 5.39 10.53
CA VAL A 260 -6.20 5.22 9.44
C VAL A 260 -6.43 6.53 8.69
N ARG A 261 -6.54 7.67 9.38
CA ARG A 261 -6.68 8.98 8.74
C ARG A 261 -5.44 9.33 7.90
N LEU A 262 -4.25 9.14 8.45
CA LEU A 262 -3.00 9.35 7.72
C LEU A 262 -2.93 8.47 6.47
N CYS A 263 -3.35 7.20 6.57
CA CYS A 263 -3.39 6.27 5.44
C CYS A 263 -4.39 6.71 4.37
N LEU A 264 -5.60 7.13 4.78
CA LEU A 264 -6.63 7.65 3.89
C LEU A 264 -6.10 8.84 3.08
N ASP A 265 -5.48 9.82 3.74
CA ASP A 265 -4.94 11.00 3.09
C ASP A 265 -3.73 10.65 2.19
N HIS A 266 -2.89 9.70 2.63
CA HIS A 266 -1.75 9.23 1.85
C HIS A 266 -2.18 8.55 0.55
N VAL A 267 -3.06 7.56 0.63
CA VAL A 267 -3.58 6.80 -0.52
C VAL A 267 -4.29 7.72 -1.50
N ARG A 268 -5.05 8.71 -1.00
CA ARG A 268 -5.65 9.76 -1.84
C ARG A 268 -4.58 10.54 -2.61
N CYS A 269 -3.53 10.99 -1.94
CA CYS A 269 -2.47 11.76 -2.56
C CYS A 269 -1.69 10.95 -3.62
N GLU A 270 -1.44 9.67 -3.37
CA GLU A 270 -0.83 8.76 -4.34
C GLU A 270 -1.70 8.59 -5.59
N LEU A 271 -3.02 8.42 -5.42
CA LEU A 271 -3.96 8.32 -6.53
C LEU A 271 -3.98 9.60 -7.39
N GLU A 272 -3.99 10.78 -6.76
CA GLU A 272 -3.89 12.06 -7.46
C GLU A 272 -2.61 12.19 -8.30
N CYS A 273 -1.55 11.46 -7.92
CA CYS A 273 -0.27 11.44 -8.63
C CYS A 273 -0.19 10.35 -9.72
N GLY A 274 -1.30 9.66 -10.00
CA GLY A 274 -1.35 8.63 -11.04
C GLY A 274 -0.72 7.29 -10.64
N ARG A 275 -0.56 7.03 -9.32
CA ARG A 275 0.03 5.79 -8.83
C ARG A 275 -1.01 4.68 -8.69
N ASP A 276 -0.56 3.45 -8.92
CA ASP A 276 -1.29 2.25 -8.55
C ASP A 276 -0.89 1.77 -7.16
N ILE A 277 -1.86 1.72 -6.26
CA ILE A 277 -1.68 1.31 -4.87
C ILE A 277 -2.70 0.26 -4.49
N VAL A 278 -2.23 -0.81 -3.85
CA VAL A 278 -3.05 -1.86 -3.25
C VAL A 278 -2.93 -1.74 -1.74
N VAL A 279 -4.06 -1.54 -1.08
CA VAL A 279 -4.18 -1.52 0.38
C VAL A 279 -4.78 -2.83 0.86
N LEU A 280 -3.99 -3.59 1.60
CA LEU A 280 -4.40 -4.81 2.27
C LEU A 280 -4.71 -4.49 3.73
N MET A 281 -5.96 -4.65 4.14
CA MET A 281 -6.39 -4.23 5.48
C MET A 281 -6.80 -5.41 6.35
N ASP A 282 -6.25 -5.45 7.56
CA ASP A 282 -6.65 -6.39 8.61
C ASP A 282 -6.94 -5.64 9.91
N SER A 283 -8.19 -5.32 10.26
CA SER A 283 -9.43 -5.61 9.50
C SER A 283 -10.38 -4.42 9.47
N MET A 284 -11.33 -4.44 8.53
CA MET A 284 -12.38 -3.43 8.42
C MET A 284 -13.26 -3.40 9.68
N THR A 285 -13.55 -4.57 10.25
CA THR A 285 -14.33 -4.71 11.49
C THR A 285 -13.63 -4.00 12.66
N ARG A 286 -12.32 -4.17 12.79
CA ARG A 286 -11.50 -3.55 13.85
C ARG A 286 -11.39 -2.04 13.68
N MET A 287 -11.20 -1.57 12.45
CA MET A 287 -11.25 -0.14 12.12
C MET A 287 -12.59 0.47 12.55
N ALA A 288 -13.72 -0.11 12.13
CA ALA A 288 -15.04 0.42 12.46
C ALA A 288 -15.28 0.47 13.97
N ARG A 289 -14.84 -0.54 14.73
CA ARG A 289 -14.89 -0.54 16.19
C ARG A 289 -14.08 0.60 16.80
N ALA A 290 -12.85 0.84 16.30
CA ALA A 290 -12.01 1.93 16.80
C ALA A 290 -12.66 3.31 16.61
N PHE A 291 -13.24 3.56 15.43
CA PHE A 291 -14.00 4.79 15.17
C PHE A 291 -15.28 4.90 16.01
N ASN A 292 -15.93 3.77 16.30
CA ASN A 292 -17.11 3.75 17.16
C ASN A 292 -16.76 4.14 18.60
N VAL A 293 -15.69 3.58 19.16
CA VAL A 293 -15.25 3.91 20.52
C VAL A 293 -14.80 5.37 20.62
N GLU A 294 -13.99 5.84 19.67
CA GLU A 294 -13.51 7.23 19.67
C GLU A 294 -14.63 8.26 19.40
N GLY A 295 -15.62 7.88 18.60
CA GLY A 295 -16.80 8.71 18.30
C GLY A 295 -17.91 8.64 19.36
N SER A 296 -17.79 7.75 20.35
CA SER A 296 -18.81 7.54 21.38
C SER A 296 -19.00 8.81 22.22
N GLY A 297 -20.22 9.39 22.16
CA GLY A 297 -20.56 10.66 22.82
C GLY A 297 -21.51 11.55 22.01
N SER A 298 -21.83 11.20 20.75
CA SER A 298 -22.72 11.99 19.88
C SER A 298 -24.22 11.89 20.22
N GLY A 299 -24.61 10.96 21.10
CA GLY A 299 -25.98 10.79 21.59
C GLY A 299 -26.95 10.07 20.64
N ARG A 300 -26.48 9.55 19.49
CA ARG A 300 -27.31 8.82 18.51
C ARG A 300 -26.74 7.43 18.20
N THR A 301 -27.06 6.48 19.07
CA THR A 301 -26.71 5.06 18.89
C THR A 301 -27.74 4.37 18.00
N LEU A 302 -27.29 3.75 16.91
CA LEU A 302 -28.08 2.84 16.09
C LEU A 302 -28.36 1.54 16.85
N THR A 303 -29.38 0.80 16.41
CA THR A 303 -29.66 -0.56 16.88
C THR A 303 -28.41 -1.42 16.75
N GLY A 304 -27.93 -2.02 17.84
CA GLY A 304 -26.70 -2.82 17.86
C GLY A 304 -25.43 -2.12 18.37
N GLY A 305 -25.53 -0.88 18.86
CA GLY A 305 -24.44 -0.20 19.59
C GLY A 305 -23.47 0.60 18.71
N LEU A 306 -23.79 0.78 17.42
CA LEU A 306 -23.00 1.59 16.49
C LEU A 306 -23.49 3.03 16.48
N ASP A 307 -22.60 3.99 16.65
CA ASP A 307 -22.89 5.39 16.44
C ASP A 307 -23.08 5.68 14.93
N ALA A 308 -24.08 6.48 14.58
CA ALA A 308 -24.38 6.79 13.18
C ALA A 308 -23.21 7.48 12.44
N SER A 309 -22.37 8.22 13.18
CA SER A 309 -21.19 8.90 12.64
C SER A 309 -19.95 8.01 12.55
N ALA A 310 -19.89 6.93 13.34
CA ALA A 310 -18.74 6.04 13.41
C ALA A 310 -18.38 5.40 12.06
N MET A 311 -19.40 5.12 11.23
CA MET A 311 -19.21 4.51 9.91
C MET A 311 -18.83 5.51 8.81
N GLN A 312 -18.78 6.82 9.09
CA GLN A 312 -18.51 7.81 8.04
C GLN A 312 -17.09 7.68 7.47
N VAL A 313 -16.07 7.60 8.33
CA VAL A 313 -14.67 7.49 7.89
C VAL A 313 -14.37 6.11 7.30
N PRO A 314 -14.78 4.99 7.94
CA PRO A 314 -14.62 3.66 7.34
C PRO A 314 -15.26 3.52 5.95
N ARG A 315 -16.46 4.10 5.72
CA ARG A 315 -17.07 4.16 4.38
C ARG A 315 -16.27 4.96 3.37
N ARG A 316 -15.75 6.12 3.78
CA ARG A 316 -14.87 6.93 2.91
C ARG A 316 -13.59 6.17 2.56
N PHE A 317 -12.99 5.48 3.54
CA PHE A 317 -11.80 4.68 3.32
C PHE A 317 -12.06 3.59 2.28
N PHE A 318 -13.10 2.77 2.47
CA PHE A 318 -13.41 1.71 1.52
C PHE A 318 -13.84 2.25 0.14
N GLY A 319 -14.50 3.42 0.12
CA GLY A 319 -14.85 4.15 -1.10
C GLY A 319 -13.68 4.85 -1.79
N LEU A 320 -12.47 4.87 -1.22
CA LEU A 320 -11.27 5.33 -1.93
C LEU A 320 -10.94 4.40 -3.10
N ALA A 321 -11.20 3.09 -2.95
CA ALA A 321 -10.84 2.13 -3.98
C ALA A 321 -11.66 2.33 -5.25
N ARG A 322 -10.94 2.58 -6.33
CA ARG A 322 -11.44 2.91 -7.66
C ARG A 322 -10.31 2.85 -8.68
N ASN A 323 -10.65 2.56 -9.92
CA ASN A 323 -9.78 2.78 -11.07
C ASN A 323 -10.07 4.17 -11.64
N CYS A 324 -9.05 4.92 -12.08
CA CYS A 324 -9.24 6.26 -12.65
C CYS A 324 -8.81 6.32 -14.11
N GLU A 325 -9.69 6.85 -14.97
CA GLU A 325 -9.37 7.08 -16.38
C GLU A 325 -8.22 8.10 -16.52
N GLY A 326 -7.16 7.72 -17.24
CA GLY A 326 -5.97 8.57 -17.44
C GLY A 326 -5.17 8.86 -16.16
N GLY A 327 -5.42 8.11 -15.07
CA GLY A 327 -4.74 8.24 -13.79
C GLY A 327 -4.23 6.90 -13.27
N GLY A 328 -4.10 6.79 -11.95
CA GLY A 328 -3.75 5.56 -11.26
C GLY A 328 -4.97 4.84 -10.70
N SER A 329 -4.74 3.82 -9.90
CA SER A 329 -5.79 3.04 -9.25
C SER A 329 -5.51 2.84 -7.76
N VAL A 330 -6.59 2.80 -6.97
CA VAL A 330 -6.55 2.36 -5.58
C VAL A 330 -7.35 1.07 -5.49
N THR A 331 -6.69 -0.02 -5.13
CA THR A 331 -7.35 -1.29 -4.80
C THR A 331 -7.35 -1.44 -3.29
N VAL A 332 -8.48 -1.77 -2.68
CA VAL A 332 -8.59 -2.04 -1.25
C VAL A 332 -9.15 -3.45 -1.08
N ILE A 333 -8.38 -4.32 -0.44
CA ILE A 333 -8.80 -5.66 -0.03
C ILE A 333 -8.79 -5.69 1.49
N ALA A 334 -9.96 -5.76 2.10
CA ALA A 334 -10.09 -5.70 3.55
C ALA A 334 -10.71 -6.99 4.10
N THR A 335 -10.22 -7.48 5.24
CA THR A 335 -10.87 -8.58 5.94
C THR A 335 -12.08 -8.06 6.73
N ALA A 336 -13.14 -8.87 6.76
CA ALA A 336 -14.30 -8.65 7.61
C ALA A 336 -14.55 -9.91 8.43
N LEU A 337 -14.63 -9.75 9.75
CA LEU A 337 -14.90 -10.86 10.66
C LEU A 337 -16.40 -11.15 10.68
N VAL A 338 -16.76 -12.40 10.43
CA VAL A 338 -18.14 -12.92 10.57
C VAL A 338 -18.19 -14.03 11.61
N ASP A 339 -19.41 -14.40 12.01
CA ASP A 339 -19.66 -15.45 12.99
C ASP A 339 -18.94 -15.26 14.33
N THR A 340 -18.74 -14.00 14.73
CA THR A 340 -18.10 -13.64 16.01
C THR A 340 -19.07 -13.68 17.19
N GLY A 341 -20.38 -13.83 16.92
CA GLY A 341 -21.45 -13.66 17.90
C GLY A 341 -21.79 -12.20 18.23
N SER A 342 -21.10 -11.23 17.63
CA SER A 342 -21.33 -9.80 17.84
C SER A 342 -22.35 -9.23 16.84
N ARG A 343 -23.46 -8.68 17.35
CA ARG A 343 -24.43 -7.96 16.50
C ARG A 343 -23.81 -6.73 15.80
N MET A 344 -22.87 -6.07 16.47
CA MET A 344 -22.15 -4.92 15.91
C MET A 344 -21.34 -5.34 14.68
N ASP A 345 -20.64 -6.47 14.74
CA ASP A 345 -19.82 -6.94 13.61
C ASP A 345 -20.69 -7.30 12.41
N ASN A 346 -21.84 -7.92 12.64
CA ASN A 346 -22.80 -8.22 11.58
C ASN A 346 -23.30 -6.94 10.89
N LEU A 347 -23.61 -5.89 11.64
CA LEU A 347 -24.04 -4.61 11.08
C LEU A 347 -22.92 -3.93 10.29
N ILE A 348 -21.68 -3.98 10.80
CA ILE A 348 -20.50 -3.48 10.07
C ILE A 348 -20.35 -4.23 8.75
N PHE A 349 -20.45 -5.56 8.78
CA PHE A 349 -20.31 -6.40 7.58
C PHE A 349 -21.36 -6.05 6.52
N GLU A 350 -22.63 -5.95 6.89
CA GLU A 350 -23.72 -5.64 5.94
C GLU A 350 -23.53 -4.25 5.28
N GLU A 351 -23.05 -3.25 6.02
CA GLU A 351 -22.78 -1.91 5.47
C GLU A 351 -21.71 -1.95 4.37
N PHE A 352 -20.66 -2.76 4.56
CA PHE A 352 -19.57 -2.85 3.58
C PHE A 352 -19.84 -3.80 2.43
N LYS A 353 -20.61 -4.87 2.66
CA LYS A 353 -21.03 -5.81 1.61
C LYS A 353 -21.75 -5.10 0.46
N GLY A 354 -22.64 -4.16 0.78
CA GLY A 354 -23.33 -3.35 -0.23
C GLY A 354 -22.39 -2.45 -1.05
N THR A 355 -21.27 -2.03 -0.46
CA THR A 355 -20.31 -1.07 -1.03
C THR A 355 -19.21 -1.74 -1.86
N GLY A 356 -18.91 -3.01 -1.59
CA GLY A 356 -17.88 -3.80 -2.27
C GLY A 356 -18.28 -4.24 -3.67
N ASN A 357 -17.28 -4.54 -4.49
CA ASN A 357 -17.47 -5.16 -5.81
C ASN A 357 -16.79 -6.53 -5.94
N SER A 358 -16.05 -6.99 -4.93
CA SER A 358 -15.53 -8.36 -4.86
C SER A 358 -15.71 -8.91 -3.44
N GLU A 359 -16.16 -10.16 -3.34
CA GLU A 359 -16.36 -10.89 -2.09
C GLU A 359 -15.60 -12.22 -2.17
N ILE A 360 -14.69 -12.45 -1.24
CA ILE A 360 -13.98 -13.73 -1.05
C ILE A 360 -14.44 -14.29 0.28
N VAL A 361 -15.25 -15.35 0.24
CA VAL A 361 -15.86 -15.92 1.44
C VAL A 361 -15.04 -17.13 1.87
N LEU A 362 -14.56 -17.12 3.11
CA LEU A 362 -13.89 -18.26 3.71
C LEU A 362 -14.88 -19.12 4.48
N ASP A 363 -14.75 -20.44 4.32
CA ASP A 363 -15.64 -21.44 4.89
C ASP A 363 -15.04 -22.06 6.16
N ARG A 364 -15.83 -22.10 7.23
CA ARG A 364 -15.40 -22.68 8.51
C ARG A 364 -15.17 -24.18 8.40
N GLU A 365 -16.04 -24.90 7.69
CA GLU A 365 -15.98 -26.36 7.59
C GLU A 365 -14.70 -26.80 6.86
N LEU A 366 -14.35 -26.11 5.77
CA LEU A 366 -13.07 -26.30 5.08
C LEU A 366 -11.88 -26.12 6.03
N ALA A 367 -11.88 -25.04 6.81
CA ALA A 367 -10.79 -24.73 7.73
C ALA A 367 -10.67 -25.76 8.88
N GLU A 368 -11.79 -26.23 9.43
CA GLU A 368 -11.83 -27.26 10.48
C GLU A 368 -11.32 -28.62 9.97
N LEU A 369 -11.63 -28.96 8.72
CA LEU A 369 -11.12 -30.15 8.03
C LEU A 369 -9.70 -29.99 7.48
N ARG A 370 -9.04 -28.83 7.69
CA ARG A 370 -7.69 -28.51 7.21
C ARG A 370 -7.56 -28.52 5.68
N ILE A 371 -8.63 -28.21 4.97
CA ILE A 371 -8.64 -28.07 3.52
C ILE A 371 -8.37 -26.59 3.19
N PHE A 372 -7.20 -26.31 2.61
CA PHE A 372 -6.77 -24.97 2.24
C PHE A 372 -6.49 -24.87 0.72
N PRO A 373 -6.85 -23.75 0.07
CA PRO A 373 -7.48 -22.55 0.64
C PRO A 373 -8.93 -22.80 1.07
N ALA A 374 -9.33 -22.27 2.23
CA ALA A 374 -10.66 -22.46 2.77
C ALA A 374 -11.69 -21.53 2.10
N ILE A 375 -11.67 -21.40 0.78
CA ILE A 375 -12.52 -20.48 0.02
C ILE A 375 -13.81 -21.18 -0.40
N ASN A 376 -14.95 -20.59 -0.05
CA ASN A 376 -16.25 -21.02 -0.56
C ASN A 376 -16.43 -20.50 -2.00
N ILE A 377 -16.26 -21.39 -2.98
CA ILE A 377 -16.30 -21.05 -4.41
C ILE A 377 -17.66 -20.47 -4.83
N LYS A 378 -18.75 -21.02 -4.28
CA LYS A 378 -20.12 -20.62 -4.63
C LYS A 378 -20.47 -19.24 -4.08
N ALA A 379 -19.98 -18.91 -2.90
CA ALA A 379 -20.24 -17.63 -2.24
C ALA A 379 -19.26 -16.52 -2.65
N SER A 380 -18.16 -16.85 -3.34
CA SER A 380 -17.15 -15.89 -3.79
C SER A 380 -17.35 -15.43 -5.23
N GLY A 381 -17.07 -14.15 -5.50
CA GLY A 381 -17.22 -13.57 -6.83
C GLY A 381 -16.84 -12.10 -6.91
N THR A 382 -16.67 -11.62 -8.15
CA THR A 382 -16.40 -10.22 -8.46
C THR A 382 -17.48 -9.70 -9.42
N ARG A 383 -18.05 -8.53 -9.14
CA ARG A 383 -19.03 -7.87 -10.03
C ARG A 383 -18.33 -7.39 -11.29
N ARG A 384 -19.02 -7.44 -12.43
CA ARG A 384 -18.48 -7.07 -13.75
C ARG A 384 -17.21 -7.87 -14.12
N GLU A 385 -17.11 -9.13 -13.69
CA GLU A 385 -15.95 -9.99 -13.95
C GLU A 385 -15.66 -10.19 -15.45
N GLU A 386 -16.64 -9.96 -16.33
CA GLU A 386 -16.45 -10.00 -17.79
C GLU A 386 -15.45 -8.96 -18.31
N LYS A 387 -15.12 -7.93 -17.52
CA LYS A 387 -14.06 -6.96 -17.85
C LYS A 387 -12.65 -7.43 -17.46
N LEU A 388 -12.55 -8.44 -16.60
CA LEU A 388 -11.28 -8.92 -16.04
C LEU A 388 -10.80 -10.24 -16.68
N TYR A 389 -11.65 -10.86 -17.49
CA TYR A 389 -11.37 -12.11 -18.17
C TYR A 389 -11.38 -11.91 -19.69
N ALA A 390 -10.55 -12.69 -20.39
CA ALA A 390 -10.76 -12.88 -21.82
C ALA A 390 -12.10 -13.63 -22.04
N PRO A 391 -12.83 -13.38 -23.16
CA PRO A 391 -14.13 -14.02 -23.39
C PRO A 391 -14.11 -15.56 -23.31
N GLU A 392 -13.07 -16.19 -23.87
CA GLU A 392 -12.90 -17.65 -23.85
C GLU A 392 -12.61 -18.18 -22.43
N GLU A 393 -11.79 -17.44 -21.66
CA GLU A 393 -11.49 -17.76 -20.27
C GLU A 393 -12.76 -17.68 -19.41
N LEU A 394 -13.56 -16.62 -19.60
CA LEU A 394 -14.80 -16.38 -18.87
C LEU A 394 -15.81 -17.51 -19.07
N GLU A 395 -16.02 -17.95 -20.32
CA GLU A 395 -16.94 -19.06 -20.62
C GLU A 395 -16.55 -20.32 -19.84
N MET A 396 -15.25 -20.60 -19.79
CA MET A 396 -14.70 -21.76 -19.10
C MET A 396 -14.81 -21.65 -17.59
N VAL A 397 -14.54 -20.48 -17.02
CA VAL A 397 -14.77 -20.20 -15.59
C VAL A 397 -16.24 -20.39 -15.23
N HIS A 398 -17.18 -19.90 -16.06
CA HIS A 398 -18.62 -20.07 -15.84
C HIS A 398 -19.07 -21.52 -15.95
N ARG A 399 -18.49 -22.29 -16.89
CA ARG A 399 -18.73 -23.73 -16.98
C ARG A 399 -18.23 -24.45 -15.72
N LEU A 400 -17.02 -24.13 -15.28
CA LEU A 400 -16.44 -24.70 -14.07
C LEU A 400 -17.29 -24.39 -12.83
N ARG A 401 -17.76 -23.14 -12.68
CA ARG A 401 -18.69 -22.74 -11.62
C ARG A 401 -19.97 -23.58 -11.64
N ARG A 402 -20.57 -23.81 -12.81
CA ARG A 402 -21.79 -24.65 -12.95
C ARG A 402 -21.55 -26.10 -12.51
N VAL A 403 -20.41 -26.68 -12.87
CA VAL A 403 -20.04 -28.05 -12.48
C VAL A 403 -19.86 -28.20 -10.96
N LEU A 404 -19.37 -27.14 -10.30
CA LEU A 404 -19.13 -27.12 -8.86
C LEU A 404 -20.37 -26.66 -8.05
N ALA A 405 -21.41 -26.11 -8.68
CA ALA A 405 -22.52 -25.44 -8.00
C ALA A 405 -23.41 -26.36 -7.14
N ASP A 406 -23.49 -27.63 -7.54
CA ASP A 406 -24.30 -28.67 -6.88
C ASP A 406 -23.53 -29.41 -5.78
N GLN A 407 -22.23 -29.16 -5.65
CA GLN A 407 -21.36 -29.80 -4.66
C GLN A 407 -21.36 -29.00 -3.36
N THR A 408 -21.13 -29.69 -2.24
CA THR A 408 -20.82 -29.02 -0.97
C THR A 408 -19.49 -28.27 -1.07
N PRO A 409 -19.23 -27.24 -0.23
CA PRO A 409 -17.97 -26.51 -0.25
C PRO A 409 -16.74 -27.43 -0.13
N VAL A 410 -16.83 -28.46 0.73
CA VAL A 410 -15.80 -29.47 0.95
C VAL A 410 -15.51 -30.30 -0.30
N GLU A 411 -16.55 -30.83 -0.94
CA GLU A 411 -16.42 -31.61 -2.18
C GLU A 411 -15.88 -30.75 -3.32
N ALA A 412 -16.44 -29.55 -3.50
CA ALA A 412 -16.06 -28.62 -4.56
C ALA A 412 -14.56 -28.26 -4.47
N MET A 413 -14.09 -27.88 -3.28
CA MET A 413 -12.69 -27.53 -3.06
C MET A 413 -11.77 -28.74 -3.23
N THR A 414 -12.14 -29.90 -2.68
CA THR A 414 -11.33 -31.13 -2.78
C THR A 414 -11.17 -31.57 -4.23
N HIS A 415 -12.27 -31.60 -4.99
CA HIS A 415 -12.26 -31.95 -6.41
C HIS A 415 -11.46 -30.95 -7.25
N LEU A 416 -11.61 -29.65 -6.96
CA LEU A 416 -10.85 -28.62 -7.64
C LEU A 416 -9.34 -28.79 -7.40
N LEU A 417 -8.91 -28.92 -6.14
CA LEU A 417 -7.50 -29.09 -5.79
C LEU A 417 -6.91 -30.38 -6.37
N ALA A 418 -7.66 -31.48 -6.39
CA ALA A 418 -7.22 -32.75 -6.97
C ALA A 418 -6.92 -32.65 -8.49
N LYS A 419 -7.52 -31.68 -9.19
CA LYS A 419 -7.22 -31.39 -10.60
C LYS A 419 -6.16 -30.32 -10.75
N MET A 420 -6.25 -29.21 -10.00
CA MET A 420 -5.32 -28.08 -10.12
C MET A 420 -3.88 -28.46 -9.75
N THR A 421 -3.69 -29.39 -8.81
CA THR A 421 -2.36 -29.91 -8.43
C THR A 421 -1.63 -30.65 -9.56
N LYS A 422 -2.33 -31.05 -10.63
CA LYS A 422 -1.75 -31.73 -11.80
C LYS A 422 -1.28 -30.78 -12.90
N THR A 423 -1.39 -29.47 -12.68
CA THR A 423 -1.09 -28.41 -13.66
C THR A 423 -0.37 -27.28 -12.95
N GLU A 424 0.48 -26.55 -13.66
CA GLU A 424 1.28 -25.48 -13.07
C GLU A 424 0.54 -24.13 -13.09
N SER A 425 -0.27 -23.88 -14.13
CA SER A 425 -0.96 -22.61 -14.33
C SER A 425 -2.49 -22.75 -14.44
N ASN A 426 -3.19 -21.61 -14.40
CA ASN A 426 -4.64 -21.58 -14.58
C ASN A 426 -5.02 -21.83 -16.05
N GLU A 427 -4.19 -21.37 -16.98
CA GLU A 427 -4.36 -21.57 -18.41
C GLU A 427 -4.27 -23.07 -18.76
N GLU A 428 -3.25 -23.77 -18.25
CA GLU A 428 -3.11 -25.22 -18.43
C GLU A 428 -4.25 -25.99 -17.75
N PHE A 429 -4.64 -25.56 -16.54
CA PHE A 429 -5.77 -26.15 -15.83
C PHE A 429 -7.07 -26.05 -16.64
N LEU A 430 -7.43 -24.85 -17.11
CA LEU A 430 -8.63 -24.65 -17.93
C LEU A 430 -8.54 -25.44 -19.24
N ALA A 431 -7.35 -25.53 -19.85
CA ALA A 431 -7.10 -26.32 -21.05
C ALA A 431 -7.28 -27.83 -20.86
N SER A 432 -6.99 -28.34 -19.67
CA SER A 432 -7.20 -29.75 -19.34
C SER A 432 -8.68 -30.13 -19.17
N LEU A 433 -9.58 -29.15 -19.07
CA LEU A 433 -11.00 -29.41 -18.85
C LEU A 433 -11.72 -29.78 -20.15
N PRO A 434 -12.66 -30.74 -20.13
CA PRO A 434 -13.43 -31.12 -21.31
C PRO A 434 -14.16 -29.93 -21.92
N GLY A 435 -13.88 -29.64 -23.19
CA GLY A 435 -14.51 -28.56 -23.96
C GLY A 435 -13.64 -27.32 -24.18
N PHE A 436 -12.42 -27.26 -23.63
CA PHE A 436 -11.43 -26.25 -24.01
C PHE A 436 -10.83 -26.62 -25.38
N GLY A 437 -11.27 -25.95 -26.46
CA GLY A 437 -10.68 -26.14 -27.80
C GLY A 437 -11.59 -26.60 -28.94
N ASN A 438 -12.88 -26.20 -28.96
CA ASN A 438 -13.73 -26.35 -30.17
C ASN A 438 -14.01 -25.00 -30.88
N GLY A 439 -13.09 -24.04 -30.79
CA GLY A 439 -13.25 -22.69 -31.34
C GLY A 439 -12.48 -22.37 -32.62
N ASN A 440 -11.39 -23.09 -32.95
CA ASN A 440 -10.58 -22.74 -34.13
C ASN A 440 -9.76 -23.94 -34.67
N SER A 441 -10.39 -24.78 -35.49
CA SER A 441 -9.68 -25.67 -36.45
C SER A 441 -10.59 -26.29 -37.52
N ARG A 442 -11.72 -25.64 -37.87
CA ARG A 442 -12.49 -25.97 -39.08
C ARG A 442 -13.21 -24.73 -39.64
N ARG A 443 -12.51 -23.95 -40.46
CA ARG A 443 -12.93 -23.54 -41.82
C ARG A 443 -11.88 -22.64 -42.46
#